data_AF-A0A0Q7ASV0-F1
#
_entry.id   AF-A0A0Q7ASV0-F1
#
_cell.length_a   1.000
_cell.length_b   1.000
_cell.length_c   1.000
_cell.angle_alpha   90.00
_cell.angle_beta   90.00
_cell.angle_gamma   90.00
#
_symmetry.space_group_name_H-M   'P 1'
#
loop_
_entity.id
_entity.type
_entity.pdbx_description
1 polymer ?
#
loop_
_entity_poly.entity_id
_entity_poly.type
_entity_poly.pdbx_seq_one_letter_code
_entity_poly.pdbx_strand_id
1 'polypeptide(L)' 'MLHETHSARVTGPLRVVAHDGQARTIPVGPCLIEELDGDMVDLVWGRAGEKSVVVPTVEVESAERDGKLVRLD' A
#
# COMPACT_ATOMS: atom_id res chain seq x y z
N MET A 1 17.10 -8.60 -6.24
CA MET A 1 15.94 -8.71 -7.14
C MET A 1 15.58 -7.28 -7.57
N LEU A 2 14.85 -7.09 -8.67
CA LEU A 2 14.37 -5.75 -9.03
C LEU A 2 13.18 -5.46 -8.11
N HIS A 3 13.27 -4.38 -7.34
CA HIS A 3 12.12 -3.85 -6.62
C HIS A 3 11.29 -3.03 -7.61
N GLU A 4 10.05 -3.45 -7.85
CA GLU A 4 9.13 -2.70 -8.70
C GLU A 4 8.37 -1.68 -7.84
N THR A 5 8.22 -0.48 -8.39
CA THR A 5 7.45 0.60 -7.76
C THR A 5 6.29 0.93 -8.67
N HIS A 6 5.08 0.85 -8.12
CA HIS A 6 3.85 1.14 -8.84
C HIS A 6 3.18 2.39 -8.32
N SER A 7 2.67 3.20 -9.24
CA SER A 7 1.76 4.30 -8.91
C SER A 7 0.37 3.74 -8.61
N ALA A 8 -0.22 4.18 -7.51
CA ALA A 8 -1.54 3.71 -7.09
C ALA A 8 -2.39 4.84 -6.48
N ARG A 9 -3.67 4.52 -6.24
CA ARG A 9 -4.59 5.42 -5.55
C ARG A 9 -5.46 4.65 -4.57
N VAL A 10 -5.50 5.15 -3.35
CA VAL A 10 -6.51 4.78 -2.36
C VAL A 10 -7.81 5.51 -2.70
N THR A 11 -8.88 4.76 -2.92
CA THR A 11 -10.19 5.26 -3.39
C THR A 11 -11.23 5.39 -2.26
N GLY A 12 -11.01 4.71 -1.13
CA GLY A 12 -11.78 4.82 0.12
C GLY A 12 -10.85 4.60 1.32
N PRO A 13 -11.24 4.94 2.57
CA PRO A 13 -10.39 4.71 3.74
C PRO A 13 -9.89 3.26 3.79
N LEU A 14 -8.58 3.08 3.66
CA LEU A 14 -7.95 1.77 3.54
C LEU A 14 -7.36 1.38 4.90
N ARG A 15 -7.94 0.36 5.52
CA ARG A 15 -7.43 -0.23 6.76
C ARG A 15 -6.58 -1.45 6.41
N VAL A 16 -5.34 -1.46 6.86
CA VAL A 16 -4.37 -2.54 6.62
C VAL A 16 -3.73 -2.99 7.92
N VAL A 17 -3.30 -4.24 7.98
CA VAL A 17 -2.47 -4.76 9.06
C VAL A 17 -1.00 -4.70 8.64
N ALA A 18 -0.21 -3.90 9.36
CA ALA A 18 1.22 -3.76 9.11
C ALA A 18 1.99 -5.01 9.54
N HIS A 19 3.24 -5.13 9.09
CA HIS A 19 4.13 -6.24 9.44
C HIS A 19 4.38 -6.38 10.96
N ASP A 20 4.23 -5.30 11.72
CA ASP A 20 4.30 -5.26 13.18
C ASP A 20 3.01 -5.75 13.87
N GLY A 21 2.01 -6.18 13.09
CA GLY A 21 0.69 -6.60 13.53
C GLY A 21 -0.27 -5.46 13.87
N GLN A 22 0.16 -4.19 13.76
CA GLN A 22 -0.68 -3.05 14.07
C GLN A 22 -1.54 -2.66 12.88
N ALA A 23 -2.82 -2.38 13.13
CA ALA A 23 -3.72 -1.86 12.13
C ALA A 23 -3.43 -0.36 11.87
N ARG A 24 -3.27 0.02 10.60
CA ARG A 24 -3.14 1.42 10.17
C ARG A 24 -4.29 1.78 9.22
N THR A 25 -4.65 3.06 9.21
CA THR A 25 -5.63 3.60 8.26
C THR A 25 -4.93 4.57 7.32
N ILE A 26 -4.96 4.26 6.04
CA ILE A 26 -4.41 5.08 4.96
C ILE A 26 -5.57 5.93 4.39
N PRO A 27 -5.41 7.26 4.32
CA PRO A 27 -6.43 8.15 3.78
C PRO A 27 -6.56 8.00 2.25
N VAL A 28 -7.72 8.38 1.73
CA VAL A 28 -7.97 8.50 0.29
C VAL A 28 -6.96 9.45 -0.34
N GLY A 29 -6.38 9.04 -1.46
CA GLY A 29 -5.38 9.83 -2.17
C GLY A 29 -4.40 9.01 -2.98
N PRO A 30 -3.48 9.69 -3.68
CA PRO A 30 -2.38 9.03 -4.37
C PRO A 30 -1.46 8.32 -3.37
N CYS A 31 -0.91 7.19 -3.79
CA CYS A 31 0.09 6.42 -3.06
C CYS A 31 1.04 5.71 -4.03
N LEU A 32 2.13 5.17 -3.50
CA LEU A 32 3.01 4.25 -4.19
C LEU A 32 2.97 2.88 -3.51
N ILE A 33 3.19 1.84 -4.29
CA ILE A 33 3.36 0.45 -3.87
C ILE A 33 4.79 0.08 -4.23
N GLU A 34 5.64 -0.16 -3.24
CA GLU A 34 7.02 -0.62 -3.45
C GLU A 34 7.13 -2.08 -3.03
N GLU A 35 7.45 -2.97 -3.97
CA GLU A 35 7.62 -4.39 -3.68
C GLU A 35 8.93 -4.64 -2.94
N LEU A 36 8.83 -5.33 -1.80
CA LEU A 36 9.96 -5.71 -0.97
C LEU A 36 10.18 -7.23 -1.06
N ASP A 37 11.33 -7.69 -0.55
CA ASP A 37 11.58 -9.13 -0.46
C ASP A 37 10.60 -9.82 0.52
N GLY A 38 10.21 -11.06 0.21
CA GLY A 38 9.46 -11.92 1.13
C GLY A 38 7.97 -11.64 1.25
N ASP A 39 7.29 -11.37 0.13
CA ASP A 39 5.84 -11.11 0.06
C ASP A 39 5.40 -9.92 0.91
N MET A 40 6.23 -8.87 0.90
CA MET A 40 5.98 -7.61 1.61
C MET A 40 5.95 -6.45 0.62
N VAL A 41 5.20 -5.42 0.97
CA VAL A 41 5.07 -4.19 0.20
C VAL A 41 5.19 -3.00 1.15
N ASP A 42 5.95 -1.97 0.78
CA ASP A 42 5.84 -0.66 1.41
C ASP A 42 4.77 0.18 0.68
N LEU A 43 3.72 0.54 1.41
CA LEU A 43 2.74 1.50 0.93
C LEU A 43 3.18 2.90 1.35
N VAL A 44 3.53 3.74 0.39
CA VAL A 44 3.99 5.11 0.63
C VAL A 44 2.90 6.11 0.25
N TRP A 45 2.60 7.07 1.10
CA TRP A 45 1.59 8.10 0.86
C TRP A 45 1.95 9.43 1.53
N GLY A 46 1.10 10.43 1.30
CA GLY A 46 1.33 11.80 1.75
C GLY A 46 1.71 12.71 0.58
N ARG A 47 1.81 14.02 0.84
CA ARG A 47 2.07 15.00 -0.24
C ARG A 47 3.47 14.88 -0.82
N ALA A 48 4.42 14.35 -0.05
CA ALA A 48 5.81 14.19 -0.40
C ALA A 48 6.33 12.80 -0.01
N GLY A 49 5.45 11.79 0.10
CA GLY A 49 5.81 10.44 0.55
C GLY A 49 6.25 10.38 2.01
N GLU A 50 5.80 11.31 2.85
CA GLU A 50 6.24 11.44 4.24
C GLU A 50 5.67 10.37 5.19
N LYS A 51 4.81 9.49 4.69
CA LYS A 51 4.21 8.38 5.43
C LYS A 51 4.40 7.09 4.67
N SER A 52 4.79 6.03 5.37
CA SER A 52 4.84 4.70 4.80
C SER A 52 4.44 3.61 5.80
N VAL A 53 4.10 2.45 5.27
CA VAL A 53 3.77 1.25 6.05
C VAL A 53 4.08 0.01 5.25
N VAL A 54 4.94 -0.82 5.84
CA VAL A 54 5.21 -2.16 5.31
C VAL A 54 4.08 -3.11 5.72
N VAL A 55 3.43 -3.70 4.72
CA VAL A 55 2.32 -4.65 4.85
C VAL A 55 2.62 -5.92 4.05
N PRO A 56 2.02 -7.06 4.40
CA PRO A 56 2.03 -8.24 3.54
C PRO A 56 1.38 -7.95 2.18
N THR A 57 1.88 -8.55 1.10
CA THR A 57 1.31 -8.43 -0.25
C THR A 57 -0.18 -8.77 -0.28
N VAL A 58 -0.63 -9.75 0.52
CA VAL A 58 -2.04 -10.14 0.63
C VAL A 58 -2.96 -8.99 1.09
N GLU A 59 -2.47 -8.05 1.89
CA GLU A 59 -3.26 -6.87 2.30
C GLU A 59 -3.51 -5.94 1.10
N VAL A 60 -2.52 -5.80 0.22
CA VAL A 60 -2.59 -5.00 -1.00
C VAL A 60 -3.56 -5.65 -2.00
N GLU A 61 -3.42 -6.95 -2.24
CA GLU A 61 -4.32 -7.71 -3.12
C GLU A 61 -5.77 -7.68 -2.62
N SER A 62 -5.97 -7.77 -1.29
CA SER A 62 -7.29 -7.65 -0.68
C SER A 62 -7.87 -6.25 -0.89
N ALA A 63 -7.06 -5.21 -0.73
CA ALA A 63 -7.46 -3.82 -0.96
C ALA A 63 -7.84 -3.55 -2.42
N GLU A 64 -7.09 -4.12 -3.37
CA GLU A 64 -7.40 -4.06 -4.80
C GLU A 64 -8.70 -4.78 -5.13
N ARG A 65 -8.90 -5.99 -4.60
CA ARG A 65 -10.13 -6.76 -4.78
C ARG A 65 -11.36 -6.05 -4.22
N ASP A 66 -11.20 -5.37 -3.09
CA ASP A 66 -12.22 -4.53 -2.46
C ASP A 66 -12.48 -3.21 -3.20
N GLY A 67 -11.67 -2.89 -4.22
CA GLY A 67 -11.73 -1.64 -4.98
C GLY A 67 -11.32 -0.42 -4.15
N LYS A 68 -10.63 -0.61 -3.02
CA LYS A 68 -10.13 0.44 -2.11
C LYS A 68 -8.73 0.93 -2.49
N LEU A 69 -8.02 0.16 -3.30
CA LEU A 69 -6.71 0.48 -3.87
C LEU A 69 -6.74 0.17 -5.36
N VAL A 70 -6.16 1.03 -6.18
CA VAL A 70 -6.10 0.86 -7.64
C VAL A 70 -4.71 1.20 -8.12
N ARG A 71 -4.02 0.26 -8.80
CA ARG A 71 -2.79 0.53 -9.55
C ARG A 71 -3.10 1.33 -10.81
N LEU A 72 -2.19 2.23 -11.18
CA LEU A 72 -2.37 3.21 -12.25
C LEU A 72 -1.40 3.01 -13.42
N ASP A 73 -0.49 2.05 -13.31
CA ASP A 73 0.46 1.63 -14.35
C ASP A 73 0.16 0.22 -14.89
#